data_AF-A0A6I7NNP6-F1
#
_entry.id   AF-A0A6I7NNP6-F1
#
_cell.length_a   1.000
_cell.length_b   1.000
_cell.length_c   1.000
_cell.angle_alpha   90.00
_cell.angle_beta   90.00
_cell.angle_gamma   90.00
#
_symmetry.space_group_name_H-M   'P 1'
#
loop_
_entity.id
_entity.type
_entity.pdbx_description
1 polymer ?
#
loop_
_entity_poly.entity_id
_entity_poly.type
_entity_poly.pdbx_seq_one_letter_code
_entity_poly.pdbx_strand_id
1 'polypeptide(L)'
;MVIKKYVPANVDVVVTSYGGVGTTFIMDFISQQRRVNDKINEDRLKHLPYPPLSIDSNQKFIYIFGDPVMAAISLFRRKLHYPQSKRIIHGLRNNQQPIPRSMTIEQYASEGVDRFYFQEHFRNWYNSMHTNPIIFLRYETLKNHLEKIFDYLDLPHELVSTFPEFRVRESYNHKLSDNTLIQLQTIYHEFNQELDQVPDIKVYYPNSRNFLKTITNYKLYSMSRIYWGMNKAIGPLYERMKINKL
;
A
#
# COMPACT_ATOMS: atom_id res chain seq x y z
N MET A 1 -11.32 -3.17 12.84
CA MET A 1 -11.77 -4.14 11.81
C MET A 1 -11.22 -3.70 10.46
N VAL A 2 -10.21 -4.38 9.91
CA VAL A 2 -9.56 -4.02 8.63
C VAL A 2 -10.54 -4.16 7.45
N ILE A 3 -10.54 -3.23 6.49
CA ILE A 3 -11.28 -3.40 5.23
C ILE A 3 -10.60 -4.52 4.44
N LYS A 4 -11.23 -5.71 4.42
CA LYS A 4 -10.75 -6.82 3.59
C LYS A 4 -11.03 -6.49 2.13
N LYS A 5 -9.98 -6.49 1.31
CA LYS A 5 -10.04 -6.25 -0.12
C LYS A 5 -9.42 -7.42 -0.86
N TYR A 6 -10.03 -7.80 -1.98
CA TYR A 6 -9.52 -8.86 -2.83
C TYR A 6 -8.82 -8.30 -4.05
N VAL A 7 -7.77 -8.98 -4.49
CA VAL A 7 -7.13 -8.71 -5.77
C VAL A 7 -8.07 -9.17 -6.90
N PRO A 8 -8.37 -8.32 -7.90
CA PRO A 8 -9.15 -8.73 -9.07
C PRO A 8 -8.45 -9.85 -9.86
N ALA A 9 -9.23 -10.79 -10.40
CA ALA A 9 -8.70 -11.96 -11.11
C ALA A 9 -7.93 -11.62 -12.41
N ASN A 10 -8.07 -10.39 -12.92
CA ASN A 10 -7.38 -9.92 -14.13
C ASN A 10 -6.07 -9.16 -13.83
N VAL A 11 -5.63 -9.10 -12.57
CA VAL A 11 -4.37 -8.47 -12.17
C VAL A 11 -3.32 -9.56 -11.97
N ASP A 12 -2.18 -9.47 -12.66
CA ASP A 12 -1.06 -10.42 -12.54
C ASP A 12 -0.04 -9.97 -11.48
N VAL A 13 0.10 -8.65 -11.29
CA VAL A 13 1.02 -8.06 -10.32
C VAL A 13 0.35 -6.89 -9.59
N VAL A 14 0.33 -6.94 -8.26
CA VAL A 14 -0.13 -5.82 -7.42
C VAL A 14 1.06 -4.93 -7.09
N VAL A 15 1.03 -3.66 -7.49
CA VAL A 15 2.03 -2.64 -7.17
C VAL A 15 1.44 -1.63 -6.19
N THR A 16 2.08 -1.48 -5.03
CA THR A 16 1.62 -0.62 -3.94
C THR A 16 2.77 0.18 -3.33
N SER A 17 2.40 1.20 -2.54
CA SER A 17 3.31 2.00 -1.71
C SER A 17 2.49 2.91 -0.80
N TYR A 18 3.12 3.50 0.22
CA TYR A 18 2.48 4.57 1.00
C TYR A 18 2.29 5.89 0.22
N GLY A 19 2.78 5.99 -1.02
CA GLY A 19 2.64 7.15 -1.90
C GLY A 19 3.88 8.04 -1.95
N GLY A 20 3.98 8.88 -2.99
CA GLY A 20 5.10 9.82 -3.13
C GLY A 20 6.42 9.24 -3.67
N VAL A 21 6.61 7.91 -3.66
CA VAL A 21 7.88 7.20 -3.93
C VAL A 21 8.05 6.66 -5.36
N GLY A 22 7.46 7.32 -6.36
CA GLY A 22 7.67 6.92 -7.77
C GLY A 22 6.94 5.65 -8.22
N THR A 23 5.89 5.22 -7.52
CA THR A 23 5.10 4.02 -7.83
C THR A 23 4.60 3.96 -9.27
N THR A 24 4.09 5.08 -9.81
CA THR A 24 3.57 5.14 -11.18
C THR A 24 4.64 4.82 -12.23
N PHE A 25 5.87 5.28 -12.03
CA PHE A 25 6.98 5.03 -12.95
C PHE A 25 7.24 3.52 -13.12
N ILE A 26 7.23 2.77 -12.01
CA ILE A 26 7.37 1.31 -12.04
C ILE A 26 6.14 0.64 -12.66
N MET A 27 4.94 1.09 -12.33
CA MET A 27 3.71 0.56 -12.91
C MET A 27 3.67 0.73 -14.43
N ASP A 28 4.08 1.90 -14.95
CA ASP A 28 4.08 2.18 -16.38
C ASP A 28 5.01 1.22 -17.14
N PHE A 29 6.16 0.87 -16.57
CA PHE A 29 7.05 -0.14 -17.15
C PHE A 29 6.43 -1.55 -17.08
N ILE A 30 6.04 -2.01 -15.89
CA ILE A 30 5.53 -3.37 -15.68
C ILE A 30 4.25 -3.62 -16.48
N SER A 31 3.40 -2.61 -16.66
CA SER A 31 2.15 -2.70 -17.43
C SER A 31 2.35 -3.07 -18.90
N GLN A 32 3.57 -2.93 -19.43
CA GLN A 32 3.90 -3.34 -20.80
C GLN A 32 4.05 -4.87 -20.93
N GLN A 33 4.29 -5.57 -19.82
CA GLN A 33 4.62 -7.00 -19.79
C GLN A 33 3.63 -7.84 -18.96
N ARG A 34 2.94 -7.21 -18.00
CA ARG A 34 2.01 -7.84 -17.05
C ARG A 34 0.81 -6.95 -16.80
N ARG A 35 -0.36 -7.53 -16.49
CA ARG A 35 -1.51 -6.75 -16.04
C ARG A 35 -1.27 -6.31 -14.59
N VAL A 36 -1.28 -5.00 -14.36
CA VAL A 36 -1.11 -4.41 -13.02
C VAL A 36 -2.41 -3.82 -12.52
N ASN A 37 -2.47 -3.53 -11.22
CA ASN A 37 -3.56 -2.75 -10.62
C ASN A 37 -3.61 -1.32 -11.22
N ASP A 38 -4.73 -0.63 -11.04
CA ASP A 38 -5.00 0.65 -11.70
C ASP A 38 -4.05 1.77 -11.24
N LYS A 39 -3.46 2.47 -12.22
CA LYS A 39 -2.42 3.48 -11.99
C LYS A 39 -2.96 4.77 -11.37
N ILE A 40 -4.22 5.12 -11.63
CA ILE A 40 -4.92 6.27 -11.02
C ILE A 40 -5.63 5.92 -9.71
N ASN A 41 -5.49 4.65 -9.28
CA ASN A 41 -5.98 4.06 -8.05
C ASN A 41 -7.53 4.03 -7.95
N GLU A 42 -8.23 3.87 -9.06
CA GLU A 42 -9.69 3.63 -9.12
C GLU A 42 -10.05 2.28 -8.49
N ASP A 43 -9.22 1.28 -8.69
CA ASP A 43 -9.35 -0.03 -8.03
C ASP A 43 -9.00 0.01 -6.55
N ARG A 44 -8.48 1.14 -6.04
CA ARG A 44 -8.02 1.43 -4.67
C ARG A 44 -7.02 0.41 -4.09
N LEU A 45 -6.13 -0.19 -4.89
CA LEU A 45 -5.10 -1.12 -4.41
C LEU A 45 -3.74 -0.43 -4.18
N LYS A 46 -3.42 0.61 -4.93
CA LYS A 46 -2.08 1.24 -5.00
C LYS A 46 -1.58 1.85 -3.68
N HIS A 47 -2.52 2.24 -2.82
CA HIS A 47 -2.27 2.87 -1.52
C HIS A 47 -3.13 2.23 -0.42
N LEU A 48 -3.42 0.94 -0.57
CA LEU A 48 -4.17 0.20 0.43
C LEU A 48 -3.29 0.03 1.68
N PRO A 49 -3.72 0.44 2.88
CA PRO A 49 -2.84 0.40 4.06
C PRO A 49 -2.45 -0.99 4.56
N TYR A 50 -3.10 -2.04 4.04
CA TYR A 50 -2.83 -3.44 4.37
C TYR A 50 -2.75 -4.26 3.08
N PRO A 51 -1.99 -5.36 3.05
CA PRO A 51 -2.00 -6.27 1.90
C PRO A 51 -3.42 -6.76 1.58
N PRO A 52 -3.88 -6.65 0.31
CA PRO A 52 -5.12 -7.29 -0.10
C PRO A 52 -4.97 -8.82 -0.11
N LEU A 53 -6.09 -9.51 -0.08
CA LEU A 53 -6.15 -10.96 -0.20
C LEU A 53 -6.17 -11.36 -1.67
N SER A 54 -5.37 -12.35 -2.04
CA SER A 54 -5.49 -13.02 -3.33
C SER A 54 -6.03 -14.42 -3.15
N ILE A 55 -6.89 -14.86 -4.07
CA ILE A 55 -7.28 -16.28 -4.18
C ILE A 55 -6.22 -17.11 -4.89
N ASP A 56 -5.41 -16.46 -5.74
CA ASP A 56 -4.24 -17.06 -6.37
C ASP A 56 -3.03 -16.85 -5.45
N SER A 57 -2.47 -17.94 -4.93
CA SER A 57 -1.28 -17.91 -4.07
C SER A 57 -0.01 -17.48 -4.82
N ASN A 58 0.00 -17.57 -6.15
CA ASN A 58 1.14 -17.19 -6.99
C ASN A 58 1.09 -15.72 -7.43
N GLN A 59 -0.01 -15.02 -7.15
CA GLN A 59 -0.13 -13.57 -7.37
C GLN A 59 1.08 -12.86 -6.73
N LYS A 60 1.80 -12.08 -7.53
CA LYS A 60 3.00 -11.34 -7.11
C LYS A 60 2.65 -9.92 -6.67
N PHE A 61 3.33 -9.45 -5.63
CA PHE A 61 3.12 -8.15 -5.01
C PHE A 61 4.44 -7.39 -5.01
N ILE A 62 4.38 -6.10 -5.32
CA ILE A 62 5.51 -5.18 -5.25
C ILE A 62 5.14 -4.06 -4.29
N TYR A 63 5.95 -3.89 -3.25
CA TYR A 63 5.85 -2.75 -2.35
C TYR A 63 7.06 -1.83 -2.56
N ILE A 64 6.79 -0.61 -3.01
CA ILE A 64 7.84 0.40 -3.21
C ILE A 64 7.88 1.31 -1.98
N PHE A 65 9.09 1.55 -1.46
CA PHE A 65 9.37 2.45 -0.36
C PHE A 65 10.58 3.34 -0.69
N GLY A 66 10.83 4.35 0.13
CA GLY A 66 11.95 5.29 -0.06
C GLY A 66 11.97 6.36 1.02
N ASP A 67 12.56 7.51 0.75
CA ASP A 67 12.61 8.59 1.76
C ASP A 67 11.20 9.20 1.99
N PRO A 68 10.63 9.12 3.23
CA PRO A 68 9.35 9.70 3.60
C PRO A 68 9.32 11.23 3.52
N VAL A 69 10.43 11.93 3.77
CA VAL A 69 10.52 13.39 3.59
C VAL A 69 10.31 13.70 2.11
N MET A 70 11.06 13.04 1.22
CA MET A 70 10.89 13.22 -0.22
C MET A 70 9.51 12.79 -0.72
N ALA A 71 8.91 11.77 -0.11
CA ALA A 71 7.54 11.36 -0.40
C ALA A 71 6.52 12.45 -0.06
N ALA A 72 6.61 13.06 1.13
CA ALA A 72 5.76 14.18 1.53
C ALA A 72 5.91 15.37 0.56
N ILE A 73 7.14 15.79 0.28
CA ILE A 73 7.45 16.85 -0.70
C ILE A 73 6.81 16.55 -2.06
N SER A 74 6.97 15.32 -2.53
CA SER A 74 6.40 14.88 -3.81
C SER A 74 4.87 14.96 -3.85
N LEU A 75 4.19 14.64 -2.75
CA LEU A 75 2.73 14.69 -2.67
C LEU A 75 2.21 16.13 -2.61
N PHE A 76 2.82 17.01 -1.80
CA PHE A 76 2.44 18.42 -1.74
C PHE A 76 2.66 19.13 -3.07
N ARG A 77 3.85 18.96 -3.68
CA ARG A 77 4.18 19.57 -4.98
C ARG A 77 3.16 19.23 -6.08
N ARG A 78 2.65 17.99 -6.08
CA ARG A 78 1.66 17.52 -7.06
C ARG A 78 0.21 17.74 -6.62
N LYS A 79 -0.02 18.40 -5.49
CA LYS A 79 -1.35 18.61 -4.87
C LYS A 79 -2.11 17.30 -4.62
N LEU A 80 -1.36 16.24 -4.30
CA LEU A 80 -1.88 14.90 -4.00
C LEU A 80 -1.96 14.63 -2.49
N HIS A 81 -1.57 15.57 -1.63
CA HIS A 81 -1.58 15.41 -0.18
C HIS A 81 -2.97 15.07 0.37
N TYR A 82 -4.00 15.87 0.05
CA TYR A 82 -5.38 15.61 0.47
C TYR A 82 -5.93 14.24 0.02
N PRO A 83 -5.96 13.92 -1.30
CA PRO A 83 -6.53 12.64 -1.74
C PRO A 83 -5.75 11.45 -1.18
N GLN A 84 -4.42 11.56 -1.02
CA GLN A 84 -3.61 10.50 -0.43
C GLN A 84 -3.91 10.30 1.04
N SER A 85 -3.82 11.35 1.87
CA SER A 85 -4.08 11.23 3.31
C SER A 85 -5.49 10.74 3.59
N LYS A 86 -6.50 11.24 2.83
CA LYS A 86 -7.90 10.81 2.97
C LYS A 86 -8.08 9.32 2.72
N ARG A 87 -7.41 8.78 1.69
CA ARG A 87 -7.49 7.35 1.35
C ARG A 87 -6.85 6.48 2.43
N ILE A 88 -5.66 6.86 2.90
CA ILE A 88 -4.94 6.09 3.93
C ILE A 88 -5.72 6.11 5.24
N ILE A 89 -6.13 7.28 5.74
CA ILE A 89 -6.94 7.43 6.97
C ILE A 89 -8.21 6.59 6.89
N HIS A 90 -8.93 6.65 5.76
CA HIS A 90 -10.14 5.85 5.57
C HIS A 90 -9.85 4.35 5.57
N GLY A 91 -8.75 3.91 4.95
CA GLY A 91 -8.33 2.51 4.94
C GLY A 91 -7.90 1.99 6.32
N LEU A 92 -7.21 2.82 7.10
CA LEU A 92 -6.82 2.56 8.49
C LEU A 92 -8.00 2.63 9.46
N ARG A 93 -9.11 3.25 9.06
CA ARG A 93 -10.24 3.62 9.94
C ARG A 93 -9.80 4.51 11.10
N ASN A 94 -8.87 5.41 10.80
CA ASN A 94 -8.45 6.42 11.76
C ASN A 94 -9.46 7.58 11.76
N ASN A 95 -9.71 8.16 12.93
CA ASN A 95 -10.62 9.30 13.10
C ASN A 95 -9.93 10.65 12.88
N GLN A 96 -8.61 10.66 12.60
CA GLN A 96 -7.91 11.89 12.24
C GLN A 96 -8.46 12.50 10.94
N GLN A 97 -8.36 13.82 10.86
CA GLN A 97 -8.76 14.54 9.67
C GLN A 97 -7.69 14.42 8.58
N PRO A 98 -8.07 14.26 7.30
CA PRO A 98 -7.11 14.33 6.19
C PRO A 98 -6.47 15.70 6.10
N ILE A 99 -5.26 15.76 5.55
CA ILE A 99 -4.52 16.99 5.28
C ILE A 99 -5.36 17.86 4.32
N PRO A 100 -5.79 19.08 4.71
CA PRO A 100 -6.65 19.92 3.88
C PRO A 100 -6.04 20.24 2.51
N ARG A 101 -6.88 20.42 1.47
CA ARG A 101 -6.42 20.81 0.13
C ARG A 101 -5.64 22.13 0.12
N SER A 102 -6.01 23.05 1.01
CA SER A 102 -5.42 24.38 1.16
C SER A 102 -4.13 24.39 1.99
N MET A 103 -3.81 23.31 2.69
CA MET A 103 -2.63 23.26 3.56
C MET A 103 -1.35 23.26 2.72
N THR A 104 -0.40 24.12 3.07
CA THR A 104 0.94 24.13 2.48
C THR A 104 1.85 23.13 3.19
N ILE A 105 3.00 22.83 2.58
CA ILE A 105 3.97 21.92 3.19
C ILE A 105 4.62 22.51 4.44
N GLU A 106 4.80 23.83 4.50
CA GLU A 106 5.31 24.55 5.67
C GLU A 106 4.34 24.44 6.85
N GLN A 107 3.04 24.65 6.58
CA GLN A 107 2.01 24.47 7.60
C GLN A 107 1.99 23.03 8.10
N TYR A 108 2.01 22.06 7.19
CA TYR A 108 2.07 20.64 7.54
C TYR A 108 3.30 20.29 8.37
N ALA A 109 4.48 20.76 7.98
CA ALA A 109 5.72 20.54 8.72
C ALA A 109 5.66 21.16 10.12
N SER A 110 5.06 22.35 10.26
CA SER A 110 4.89 23.02 11.54
C SER A 110 3.92 22.31 12.50
N GLU A 111 2.99 21.48 11.99
CA GLU A 111 2.11 20.66 12.84
C GLU A 111 2.90 19.57 13.58
N GLY A 112 4.04 19.13 13.05
CA GLY A 112 4.90 18.13 13.70
C GLY A 112 4.31 16.72 13.79
N VAL A 113 3.27 16.41 13.00
CA VAL A 113 2.57 15.12 13.04
C VAL A 113 2.49 14.47 11.66
N ASP A 114 2.81 13.17 11.58
CA ASP A 114 2.63 12.39 10.34
C ASP A 114 1.15 12.08 10.07
N ARG A 115 0.49 12.96 9.32
CA ARG A 115 -0.89 12.74 8.84
C ARG A 115 -0.99 11.91 7.56
N PHE A 116 0.14 11.47 6.99
CA PHE A 116 0.16 10.51 5.89
C PHE A 116 0.21 9.06 6.37
N TYR A 117 0.63 8.82 7.62
CA TYR A 117 0.80 7.49 8.19
C TYR A 117 1.74 6.61 7.38
N PHE A 118 2.86 7.17 6.88
CA PHE A 118 3.79 6.43 6.04
C PHE A 118 4.39 5.24 6.81
N GLN A 119 4.78 5.47 8.06
CA GLN A 119 5.35 4.43 8.90
C GLN A 119 4.36 3.31 9.19
N GLU A 120 3.13 3.65 9.59
CA GLU A 120 2.09 2.65 9.85
C GLU A 120 1.73 1.87 8.58
N HIS A 121 1.58 2.57 7.44
CA HIS A 121 1.34 1.92 6.15
C HIS A 121 2.47 0.95 5.78
N PHE A 122 3.74 1.34 5.95
CA PHE A 122 4.87 0.46 5.69
C PHE A 122 4.87 -0.75 6.62
N ARG A 123 4.75 -0.55 7.93
CA ARG A 123 4.72 -1.63 8.93
C ARG A 123 3.61 -2.62 8.68
N ASN A 124 2.40 -2.15 8.33
CA ASN A 124 1.26 -3.00 8.03
C ASN A 124 1.53 -3.95 6.86
N TRP A 125 2.37 -3.57 5.90
CA TRP A 125 2.77 -4.43 4.80
C TRP A 125 3.99 -5.29 5.16
N TYR A 126 5.05 -4.65 5.67
CA TYR A 126 6.33 -5.30 5.95
C TYR A 126 6.24 -6.36 7.04
N ASN A 127 5.45 -6.13 8.08
CA ASN A 127 5.30 -7.04 9.23
C ASN A 127 4.08 -7.98 9.11
N SER A 128 3.32 -7.89 8.02
CA SER A 128 2.16 -8.77 7.83
C SER A 128 2.56 -10.23 7.63
N MET A 129 1.62 -11.14 7.87
CA MET A 129 1.74 -12.51 7.37
C MET A 129 1.51 -12.51 5.85
N HIS A 130 2.60 -12.66 5.09
CA HIS A 130 2.53 -12.70 3.63
C HIS A 130 1.94 -14.04 3.16
N THR A 131 0.75 -13.98 2.56
CA THR A 131 0.07 -15.13 1.94
C THR A 131 0.47 -15.35 0.48
N ASN A 132 1.17 -14.37 -0.08
CA ASN A 132 1.56 -14.26 -1.48
C ASN A 132 3.02 -13.81 -1.55
N PRO A 133 3.75 -14.15 -2.64
CA PRO A 133 5.07 -13.60 -2.88
C PRO A 133 5.01 -12.08 -2.90
N ILE A 134 5.93 -11.44 -2.19
CA ILE A 134 6.05 -9.98 -2.19
C ILE A 134 7.52 -9.56 -2.25
N ILE A 135 7.81 -8.57 -3.08
CA ILE A 135 9.10 -7.88 -3.11
C ILE A 135 8.96 -6.47 -2.55
N PHE A 136 9.83 -6.11 -1.62
CA PHE A 136 10.00 -4.75 -1.12
C PHE A 136 11.18 -4.12 -1.85
N LEU A 137 10.97 -2.93 -2.43
CA LEU A 137 11.94 -2.23 -3.27
C LEU A 137 12.14 -0.80 -2.77
N ARG A 138 13.39 -0.45 -2.42
CA ARG A 138 13.80 0.92 -2.18
C ARG A 138 13.92 1.65 -3.51
N TYR A 139 13.17 2.73 -3.67
CA TYR A 139 13.12 3.49 -4.92
C TYR A 139 14.48 4.05 -5.32
N GLU A 140 15.22 4.57 -4.35
CA GLU A 140 16.51 5.25 -4.55
C GLU A 140 17.57 4.35 -5.19
N THR A 141 17.53 3.04 -4.91
CA THR A 141 18.50 2.05 -5.40
C THR A 141 17.89 1.02 -6.35
N LEU A 142 16.61 1.16 -6.71
CA LEU A 142 15.88 0.22 -7.57
C LEU A 142 16.62 -0.11 -8.87
N LYS A 143 17.27 0.89 -9.49
CA LYS A 143 18.04 0.74 -10.74
C LYS A 143 19.18 -0.28 -10.63
N ASN A 144 19.72 -0.46 -9.43
CA ASN A 144 20.83 -1.38 -9.16
C ASN A 144 20.32 -2.82 -8.97
N HIS A 145 19.01 -3.05 -9.05
CA HIS A 145 18.36 -4.32 -8.74
C HIS A 145 17.42 -4.80 -9.84
N LEU A 146 17.55 -4.27 -11.06
CA LEU A 146 16.66 -4.60 -12.18
C LEU A 146 16.65 -6.11 -12.48
N GLU A 147 17.80 -6.77 -12.56
CA GLU A 147 17.87 -8.22 -12.80
C GLU A 147 17.06 -9.02 -11.76
N LYS A 148 17.23 -8.71 -10.46
CA LYS A 148 16.47 -9.37 -9.38
C LYS A 148 14.97 -9.09 -9.45
N ILE A 149 14.58 -7.90 -9.89
CA ILE A 149 13.16 -7.56 -10.10
C ILE A 149 12.59 -8.38 -11.24
N PHE A 150 13.36 -8.60 -12.30
CA PHE A 150 12.94 -9.35 -13.47
C PHE A 150 12.86 -10.84 -13.17
N ASP A 151 13.84 -11.38 -12.46
CA ASP A 151 13.78 -12.73 -11.88
C ASP A 151 12.51 -12.90 -11.03
N TYR A 152 12.26 -11.95 -10.13
CA TYR A 152 11.08 -11.99 -9.29
C TYR A 152 9.78 -11.94 -10.10
N LEU A 153 9.73 -11.31 -11.27
CA LEU A 153 8.54 -11.17 -12.12
C LEU A 153 8.42 -12.22 -13.23
N ASP A 154 9.36 -13.16 -13.30
CA ASP A 154 9.56 -14.11 -14.40
C ASP A 154 9.61 -13.38 -15.76
N LEU A 155 10.35 -12.27 -15.83
CA LEU A 155 10.54 -11.48 -17.05
C LEU A 155 11.88 -11.82 -17.73
N PRO A 156 11.93 -11.85 -19.07
CA PRO A 156 13.19 -12.05 -19.80
C PRO A 156 14.21 -10.93 -19.49
N HIS A 157 15.47 -11.29 -19.24
CA HIS A 157 16.52 -10.34 -18.86
C HIS A 157 16.89 -9.38 -19.97
N GLU A 158 16.63 -9.72 -21.24
CA GLU A 158 16.90 -8.83 -22.37
C GLU A 158 16.10 -7.50 -22.26
N LEU A 159 14.95 -7.56 -21.59
CA LEU A 159 14.10 -6.39 -21.33
C LEU A 159 14.71 -5.43 -20.30
N VAL A 160 15.80 -5.78 -19.59
CA VAL A 160 16.48 -4.84 -18.68
C VAL A 160 16.99 -3.63 -19.46
N SER A 161 17.43 -3.85 -20.70
CA SER A 161 17.88 -2.79 -21.61
C SER A 161 16.76 -1.83 -22.05
N THR A 162 15.50 -2.24 -21.94
CA THR A 162 14.33 -1.41 -22.27
C THR A 162 13.78 -0.66 -21.06
N PHE A 163 14.37 -0.87 -19.88
CA PHE A 163 13.98 -0.15 -18.68
C PHE A 163 14.28 1.35 -18.84
N PRO A 164 13.30 2.24 -18.58
CA PRO A 164 13.47 3.67 -18.80
C PRO A 164 14.55 4.26 -17.91
N GLU A 165 15.25 5.27 -18.42
CA GLU A 165 16.27 5.99 -17.65
C GLU A 165 15.70 6.55 -16.34
N PHE A 166 16.46 6.36 -15.26
CA PHE A 166 16.12 6.93 -13.97
C PHE A 166 16.28 8.44 -13.98
N ARG A 167 15.16 9.13 -13.81
CA ARG A 167 15.16 10.59 -13.66
C ARG A 167 15.34 10.96 -12.20
N VAL A 168 16.18 11.96 -11.95
CA VAL A 168 16.25 12.60 -10.63
C VAL A 168 14.86 13.12 -10.28
N ARG A 169 14.37 12.79 -9.08
CA ARG A 169 13.02 13.21 -8.67
C ARG A 169 12.98 14.73 -8.60
N GLU A 170 11.96 15.33 -9.21
CA GLU A 170 11.72 16.78 -9.12
C GLU A 170 11.55 17.27 -7.68
N SER A 171 11.23 16.39 -6.72
CA SER A 171 11.21 16.72 -5.29
C SER A 171 12.56 17.15 -4.76
N TYR A 172 13.68 16.65 -5.31
CA TYR A 172 15.02 17.10 -4.92
C TYR A 172 15.30 18.55 -5.34
N ASN A 173 14.61 19.04 -6.37
CA ASN A 173 14.75 20.40 -6.88
C ASN A 173 13.79 21.38 -6.20
N HIS A 174 12.94 20.92 -5.29
CA HIS A 174 11.96 21.76 -4.63
C HIS A 174 12.63 22.56 -3.52
N LYS A 175 12.71 23.88 -3.69
CA LYS A 175 13.30 24.79 -2.71
C LYS A 175 12.35 24.97 -1.53
N LEU A 176 12.64 24.31 -0.42
CA LEU A 176 12.01 24.56 0.88
C LEU A 176 12.92 25.43 1.73
N SER A 177 12.36 26.11 2.73
CA SER A 177 13.18 26.71 3.78
C SER A 177 13.87 25.64 4.61
N ASP A 178 15.06 25.93 5.14
CA ASP A 178 15.79 25.02 6.01
C ASP A 178 14.94 24.61 7.22
N ASN A 179 14.18 25.54 7.78
CA ASN A 179 13.28 25.27 8.90
C ASN A 179 12.19 24.23 8.54
N THR A 180 11.58 24.36 7.36
CA THR A 180 10.58 23.39 6.88
C THR A 180 11.19 22.01 6.67
N LEU A 181 12.41 21.95 6.13
CA LEU A 181 13.12 20.69 5.93
C LEU A 181 13.44 20.01 7.28
N ILE A 182 13.96 20.77 8.24
CA ILE A 182 14.24 20.29 9.61
C ILE A 182 12.97 19.75 10.26
N GLN A 183 11.85 20.47 10.14
CA GLN A 183 10.57 20.02 10.70
C GLN A 183 10.08 18.71 10.07
N LEU A 184 10.17 18.56 8.75
CA LEU A 184 9.84 17.30 8.07
C LEU A 184 10.77 16.16 8.50
N GLN A 185 12.07 16.43 8.62
CA GLN A 185 13.05 15.46 9.11
C GLN A 185 12.71 15.01 10.54
N THR A 186 12.27 15.94 11.40
CA THR A 186 11.80 15.61 12.75
C THR A 186 10.56 14.71 12.73
N ILE A 187 9.54 15.02 11.90
CA ILE A 187 8.33 14.19 11.77
C ILE A 187 8.69 12.75 11.40
N TYR A 188 9.65 12.56 10.50
CA TYR A 188 9.98 11.25 9.93
C TYR A 188 11.25 10.61 10.48
N HIS A 189 11.87 11.20 11.51
CA HIS A 189 13.16 10.76 12.03
C HIS A 189 13.16 9.27 12.41
N GLU A 190 12.20 8.85 13.25
CA GLU A 190 12.09 7.46 13.70
C GLU A 190 11.82 6.50 12.54
N PHE A 191 10.99 6.91 11.58
CA PHE A 191 10.69 6.07 10.43
C PHE A 191 11.91 5.92 9.50
N ASN A 192 12.69 6.98 9.32
CA ASN A 192 13.95 6.90 8.56
C ASN A 192 14.93 5.94 9.21
N GLN A 193 15.11 6.02 10.53
CA GLN A 193 15.96 5.06 11.26
C GLN A 193 15.50 3.61 11.08
N GLU A 194 14.19 3.38 11.07
CA GLU A 194 13.61 2.06 10.77
C GLU A 194 13.92 1.63 9.34
N LEU A 195 13.74 2.52 8.36
CA LEU A 195 14.02 2.24 6.95
C LEU A 195 15.51 1.98 6.69
N ASP A 196 16.43 2.59 7.43
CA ASP A 196 17.87 2.33 7.29
C ASP A 196 18.25 0.88 7.65
N GLN A 197 17.42 0.19 8.43
CA GLN A 197 17.60 -1.24 8.76
C GLN A 197 16.95 -2.18 7.74
N VAL A 198 16.19 -1.63 6.77
CA VAL A 198 15.51 -2.41 5.74
C VAL A 198 16.44 -2.58 4.53
N PRO A 199 16.70 -3.81 4.07
CA PRO A 199 17.46 -4.03 2.84
C PRO A 199 16.79 -3.34 1.65
N ASP A 200 17.61 -2.80 0.75
CA ASP A 200 17.14 -2.12 -0.47
C ASP A 200 16.21 -2.97 -1.35
N ILE A 201 16.43 -4.29 -1.31
CA ILE A 201 15.60 -5.27 -1.94
C ILE A 201 15.40 -6.45 -0.98
N LYS A 202 14.13 -6.81 -0.76
CA LYS A 202 13.79 -7.98 0.07
C LYS A 202 12.59 -8.71 -0.50
N VAL A 203 12.75 -10.00 -0.76
CA VAL A 203 11.68 -10.87 -1.23
C VAL A 203 11.20 -11.75 -0.08
N TYR A 204 9.88 -11.84 0.08
CA TYR A 204 9.22 -12.81 0.94
C TYR A 204 8.41 -13.77 0.07
N TYR A 205 8.57 -15.07 0.34
CA TYR A 205 7.74 -16.10 -0.23
C TYR A 205 6.81 -16.67 0.86
N PRO A 206 5.56 -17.00 0.53
CA PRO A 206 4.63 -17.55 1.50
C PRO A 206 5.14 -18.92 1.97
N ASN A 207 5.19 -19.12 3.29
CA ASN A 207 5.45 -20.43 3.86
C ASN A 207 4.18 -21.28 3.71
N SER A 208 4.28 -22.51 3.20
CA SER A 208 3.15 -23.40 2.91
C SER A 208 2.22 -23.63 4.11
N ARG A 209 2.74 -23.58 5.35
CA ARG A 209 1.93 -23.63 6.58
C ARG A 209 1.07 -22.39 6.83
N ASN A 210 1.50 -21.21 6.38
CA ASN A 210 0.80 -19.94 6.58
C ASN A 210 -0.40 -19.81 5.64
N PHE A 211 -0.33 -20.38 4.44
CA PHE A 211 -1.44 -20.40 3.49
C PHE A 211 -2.64 -21.22 4.03
N LEU A 212 -2.38 -22.41 4.57
CA LEU A 212 -3.44 -23.26 5.12
C LEU A 212 -4.08 -22.66 6.38
N LYS A 213 -3.29 -22.10 7.32
CA LYS A 213 -3.81 -21.40 8.51
C LYS A 213 -4.64 -20.17 8.17
N THR A 214 -4.20 -19.43 7.17
CA THR A 214 -4.93 -18.32 6.56
C THR A 214 -6.29 -18.85 6.09
N ILE A 215 -6.32 -19.81 5.16
CA ILE A 215 -7.59 -20.33 4.59
C ILE A 215 -8.55 -20.90 5.65
N THR A 216 -8.07 -21.66 6.64
CA THR A 216 -8.96 -22.20 7.69
C THR A 216 -9.54 -21.10 8.56
N ASN A 217 -8.73 -20.09 8.94
CA ASN A 217 -9.24 -18.92 9.64
C ASN A 217 -10.22 -18.10 8.76
N TYR A 218 -10.00 -18.02 7.44
CA TYR A 218 -10.94 -17.34 6.52
C TYR A 218 -12.25 -18.12 6.32
N LYS A 219 -12.22 -19.46 6.20
CA LYS A 219 -13.43 -20.29 6.09
C LYS A 219 -14.27 -20.23 7.36
N LEU A 220 -13.65 -20.30 8.54
CA LEU A 220 -14.36 -20.17 9.82
C LEU A 220 -14.98 -18.77 9.98
N TYR A 221 -14.29 -17.72 9.52
CA TYR A 221 -14.76 -16.35 9.61
C TYR A 221 -15.83 -15.98 8.57
N SER A 222 -15.82 -16.59 7.38
CA SER A 222 -16.89 -16.41 6.38
C SER A 222 -18.15 -17.21 6.76
N MET A 223 -17.98 -18.43 7.27
CA MET A 223 -19.09 -19.25 7.79
C MET A 223 -19.76 -18.58 8.99
N SER A 224 -19.01 -18.01 9.94
CA SER A 224 -19.59 -17.28 11.08
C SER A 224 -20.34 -16.01 10.66
N ARG A 225 -19.93 -15.35 9.58
CA ARG A 225 -20.63 -14.17 9.02
C ARG A 225 -21.91 -14.56 8.27
N ILE A 226 -21.91 -15.69 7.57
CA ILE A 226 -23.12 -16.28 6.98
C ILE A 226 -24.07 -16.67 8.10
N TYR A 227 -23.59 -17.35 9.15
CA TYR A 227 -24.40 -17.72 10.33
C TYR A 227 -24.97 -16.50 11.07
N TRP A 228 -24.16 -15.45 11.27
CA TRP A 228 -24.60 -14.23 11.95
C TRP A 228 -25.56 -13.39 11.09
N GLY A 229 -25.33 -13.35 9.77
CA GLY A 229 -26.24 -12.72 8.81
C GLY A 229 -27.57 -13.46 8.67
N MET A 230 -27.55 -14.80 8.67
CA MET A 230 -28.75 -15.63 8.69
C MET A 230 -29.53 -15.45 9.99
N ASN A 231 -28.88 -15.39 11.16
CA ASN A 231 -29.57 -15.14 12.43
C ASN A 231 -30.20 -13.73 12.51
N LYS A 232 -29.59 -12.70 11.91
CA LYS A 232 -30.20 -11.36 11.81
C LYS A 232 -31.35 -11.27 10.80
N ALA A 233 -31.36 -12.10 9.77
CA ALA A 233 -32.45 -12.15 8.78
C ALA A 233 -33.63 -13.03 9.24
N ILE A 234 -33.36 -14.10 9.98
CA ILE A 234 -34.37 -15.07 10.45
C ILE A 234 -35.04 -14.59 11.74
N GLY A 235 -34.34 -13.88 12.63
CA GLY A 235 -34.91 -13.37 13.88
C GLY A 235 -36.18 -12.51 13.70
N PRO A 236 -36.18 -11.50 12.81
CA PRO A 236 -37.37 -10.70 12.51
C PRO A 236 -38.47 -11.47 11.77
N LEU A 237 -38.11 -12.48 10.99
CA LEU A 237 -39.08 -13.35 10.29
C LEU A 237 -39.82 -14.27 11.28
N TYR A 238 -39.11 -14.80 12.26
CA TYR A 238 -39.67 -15.67 13.30
C TYR A 238 -40.61 -14.92 14.24
N GLU A 239 -40.28 -13.67 14.60
CA GLU A 239 -41.18 -12.78 15.37
C GLU A 239 -42.42 -12.39 14.56
N ARG A 240 -42.30 -12.10 13.26
CA ARG A 240 -43.46 -11.85 12.39
C ARG A 240 -44.38 -13.07 12.24
N MET A 241 -43.83 -14.29 12.25
CA MET A 241 -44.64 -15.51 12.18
C MET A 241 -45.36 -15.86 13.50
N LYS A 242 -44.88 -15.35 14.65
CA LYS A 242 -45.59 -15.48 15.94
C LYS A 242 -46.77 -14.51 16.08
N ILE A 243 -46.68 -13.33 15.47
CA ILE A 243 -47.74 -12.29 15.58
C ILE A 243 -48.99 -12.67 14.76
N ASN A 244 -48.87 -13.51 13.73
CA ASN A 244 -50.01 -13.94 12.89
C ASN A 244 -50.70 -15.24 13.38
N LYS A 245 -50.55 -15.60 14.66
CA LYS A 245 -51.19 -16.78 15.29
C LYS A 245 -52.11 -16.45 16.46
N LEU A 246 -52.59 -15.22 16.54
CA LEU A 246 -53.72 -14.78 17.38
C LEU A 246 -54.78 -14.18 16.48
#